data_AF-A0A4R1M996-F1
#
_entry.id   AF-A0A4R1M996-F1
#
_cell.length_a   1.000
_cell.length_b   1.000
_cell.length_c   1.000
_cell.angle_alpha   90.00
_cell.angle_beta   90.00
_cell.angle_gamma   90.00
#
_symmetry.space_group_name_H-M   'P 1'
#
loop_
_entity.id
_entity.type
_entity.pdbx_description
1 polymer ?
#
loop_
_entity_poly.entity_id
_entity_poly.type
_entity_poly.pdbx_seq_one_letter_code
_entity_poly.pdbx_strand_id
1 'polypeptide(L)'
;MACNHALNSGHRIAVLLDTPTPESAQADVRLLVTSRPDHTDHDTTLTGVVTDDGELEPRTPFAQPWPHVELVPTVATPDVFPASIKGRLSEALAGKTNGLLLFGSGSIDEHPAMHLVAASLALTERAGPAARVMPRHRSTPSKDWDVPESIRALPYLPSIESAYARGYRRIIYTPSYTRSGQLLAVSNDALLISGSYGSDLAQVFMASSRYGGSKDEESLLKRIIAVAATVDIPTSDGTASVADLYIANGQDVGTLKRFKEVDEFMAAHRVVRWEDELSSLLEAGSVTDEAVKKAFPRSHGIATFLDEYTKKPGMAA
;
A
#
# COMPACT_ATOMS: atom_id res chain seq x y z
N MET A 1 10.73 -24.96 9.60
CA MET A 1 11.00 -26.40 9.80
C MET A 1 11.02 -26.79 11.28
N ALA A 2 11.77 -26.10 12.15
CA ALA A 2 11.81 -26.42 13.59
C ALA A 2 10.43 -26.50 14.28
N CYS A 3 9.54 -25.52 14.05
CA CYS A 3 8.19 -25.53 14.64
C CYS A 3 7.32 -26.69 14.17
N ASN A 4 7.47 -27.15 12.93
CA ASN A 4 6.73 -28.31 12.43
C ASN A 4 7.24 -29.62 13.05
N HIS A 5 8.54 -29.71 13.35
CA HIS A 5 9.11 -30.88 14.06
C HIS A 5 8.74 -30.91 15.55
N ALA A 6 8.59 -29.74 16.17
CA ALA A 6 8.12 -29.62 17.54
C ALA A 6 6.63 -29.97 17.71
N LEU A 7 5.84 -29.87 16.63
CA LEU A 7 4.37 -29.84 16.66
C LEU A 7 3.68 -31.05 17.30
N ASN A 8 4.35 -32.17 17.54
CA ASN A 8 3.79 -33.31 18.27
C ASN A 8 4.82 -34.01 19.17
N SER A 9 5.96 -33.37 19.42
CA SER A 9 7.10 -34.00 20.10
C SER A 9 7.37 -33.44 21.50
N GLY A 10 6.52 -32.52 21.98
CA GLY A 10 6.63 -31.92 23.31
C GLY A 10 7.82 -30.98 23.50
N HIS A 11 8.58 -30.70 22.44
CA HIS A 11 9.72 -29.80 22.49
C HIS A 11 9.27 -28.35 22.66
N ARG A 12 10.00 -27.61 23.49
CA ARG A 12 9.88 -26.14 23.60
C ARG A 12 10.75 -25.48 22.55
N ILE A 13 10.32 -24.32 22.07
CA ILE A 13 11.02 -23.56 21.03
C ILE A 13 11.28 -22.16 21.55
N ALA A 14 12.52 -21.70 21.43
CA ALA A 14 12.85 -20.29 21.52
C ALA A 14 12.67 -19.64 20.14
N VAL A 15 11.93 -18.53 20.08
CA VAL A 15 11.72 -17.77 18.85
C VAL A 15 12.55 -16.49 18.94
N LEU A 16 13.53 -16.36 18.06
CA LEU A 16 14.25 -15.10 17.87
C LEU A 16 13.39 -14.18 16.99
N LEU A 17 13.21 -12.95 17.44
CA LEU A 17 12.39 -11.94 16.76
C LEU A 17 13.29 -10.80 16.32
N ASP A 18 13.31 -10.55 15.02
CA ASP A 18 13.77 -9.29 14.47
C ASP A 18 12.51 -8.41 14.31
N THR A 19 12.44 -7.29 15.03
CA THR A 19 11.25 -6.43 15.07
C THR A 19 11.64 -4.97 15.27
N PRO A 20 10.96 -4.01 14.62
CA PRO A 20 11.19 -2.59 14.85
C PRO A 20 10.75 -2.11 16.24
N THR A 21 10.01 -2.94 16.99
CA THR A 21 9.47 -2.59 18.32
C THR A 21 9.82 -3.63 19.38
N PRO A 22 11.11 -3.79 19.74
CA PRO A 22 11.57 -4.82 20.67
C PRO A 22 10.91 -4.73 22.05
N GLU A 23 10.59 -3.53 22.51
CA GLU A 23 9.91 -3.27 23.78
C GLU A 23 8.47 -3.81 23.86
N SER A 24 7.86 -4.10 22.71
CA SER A 24 6.50 -4.64 22.61
C SER A 24 6.43 -6.03 21.97
N ALA A 25 7.59 -6.67 21.76
CA ALA A 25 7.73 -7.96 21.09
C ALA A 25 6.87 -9.07 21.72
N GLN A 26 6.76 -9.10 23.06
CA GLN A 26 5.97 -10.12 23.75
C GLN A 26 4.47 -9.96 23.45
N ALA A 27 3.99 -8.73 23.29
CA ALA A 27 2.59 -8.47 22.96
C ALA A 27 2.29 -8.87 21.50
N ASP A 28 3.23 -8.67 20.59
CA ASP A 28 3.11 -9.13 19.20
C ASP A 28 3.17 -10.67 19.10
N VAL A 29 4.02 -11.33 19.88
CA VAL A 29 4.05 -12.80 19.98
C VAL A 29 2.74 -13.33 20.52
N ARG A 30 2.20 -12.72 21.59
CA ARG A 30 0.89 -13.08 22.12
C ARG A 30 -0.16 -12.95 21.04
N LEU A 31 -0.19 -11.84 20.30
CA LEU A 31 -1.13 -11.63 19.19
C LEU A 31 -0.99 -12.70 18.10
N LEU A 32 0.24 -13.08 17.73
CA LEU A 32 0.50 -14.12 16.72
C LEU A 32 -0.02 -15.49 17.17
N VAL A 33 0.05 -15.80 18.45
CA VAL A 33 -0.46 -17.05 19.02
C VAL A 33 -1.99 -17.01 19.13
N THR A 34 -2.56 -15.90 19.61
CA THR A 34 -4.02 -15.77 19.84
C THR A 34 -4.83 -15.55 18.57
N SER A 35 -4.21 -15.08 17.48
CA SER A 35 -4.87 -14.85 16.18
C SER A 35 -5.11 -16.12 15.36
N ARG A 36 -4.69 -17.29 15.84
CA ARG A 36 -4.90 -18.56 15.14
C ARG A 36 -6.34 -19.07 15.33
N PRO A 37 -7.02 -19.50 14.26
CA PRO A 37 -8.28 -20.22 14.38
C PRO A 37 -8.09 -21.46 15.27
N ASP A 38 -9.07 -21.74 16.13
CA ASP A 38 -9.16 -22.93 16.99
C ASP A 38 -8.09 -23.08 18.09
N HIS A 39 -7.33 -22.01 18.41
CA HIS A 39 -6.37 -22.06 19.50
C HIS A 39 -7.04 -21.73 20.85
N THR A 40 -7.04 -22.68 21.78
CA THR A 40 -7.79 -22.59 23.05
C THR A 40 -6.91 -22.43 24.30
N ASP A 41 -5.59 -22.53 24.19
CA ASP A 41 -4.68 -22.55 25.35
C ASP A 41 -3.60 -21.46 25.29
N HIS A 42 -3.96 -20.28 25.80
CA HIS A 42 -3.12 -19.09 25.79
C HIS A 42 -2.09 -19.06 26.92
N ASP A 43 -2.36 -19.73 28.04
CA ASP A 43 -1.58 -19.62 29.27
C ASP A 43 -0.47 -20.67 29.38
N THR A 44 -0.58 -21.83 28.70
CA THR A 44 0.49 -22.85 28.71
C THR A 44 1.49 -22.72 27.57
N THR A 45 1.12 -22.07 26.47
CA THR A 45 1.94 -22.00 25.24
C THR A 45 3.10 -20.98 25.35
N LEU A 46 2.92 -19.92 26.13
CA LEU A 46 3.88 -18.81 26.24
C LEU A 46 4.52 -18.77 27.64
N THR A 47 5.71 -19.38 27.76
CA THR A 47 6.33 -19.66 29.07
C THR A 47 7.14 -18.49 29.66
N GLY A 48 7.84 -17.72 28.83
CA GLY A 48 8.83 -16.77 29.35
C GLY A 48 9.73 -16.17 28.27
N VAL A 49 10.81 -15.53 28.70
CA VAL A 49 11.85 -14.95 27.84
C VAL A 49 13.15 -15.70 28.05
N VAL A 50 13.90 -15.95 26.98
CA VAL A 50 15.25 -16.51 27.08
C VAL A 50 16.23 -15.35 27.23
N THR A 51 17.04 -15.37 28.29
CA THR A 51 18.05 -14.35 28.58
C THR A 51 19.27 -14.50 27.67
N ASP A 52 20.16 -13.50 27.69
CA ASP A 52 21.41 -13.55 26.93
C ASP A 52 22.33 -14.72 27.36
N ASP A 53 22.19 -15.19 28.60
CA ASP A 53 22.89 -16.36 29.14
C ASP A 53 22.24 -17.70 28.72
N GLY A 54 21.14 -17.65 27.95
CA GLY A 54 20.39 -18.82 27.49
C GLY A 54 19.43 -19.41 28.52
N GLU A 55 19.21 -18.73 29.65
CA GLU A 55 18.29 -19.18 30.69
C GLU A 55 16.85 -18.76 30.38
N LEU A 56 15.89 -19.61 30.72
CA LEU A 56 14.46 -19.28 30.59
C LEU A 56 13.98 -18.59 31.86
N GLU A 57 13.60 -17.31 31.74
CA GLU A 57 12.91 -16.57 32.78
C GLU A 57 11.39 -16.66 32.58
N PRO A 58 10.65 -17.29 33.51
CA PRO A 58 9.20 -17.32 33.44
C PRO A 58 8.60 -15.92 33.54
N ARG A 59 7.51 -15.67 32.81
CA ARG A 59 6.87 -14.35 32.77
C ARG A 59 5.35 -14.44 32.89
N THR A 60 4.79 -13.75 33.88
CA THR A 60 3.33 -13.72 34.13
C THR A 60 2.89 -12.32 34.60
N PRO A 61 2.02 -11.60 33.85
CA PRO A 61 1.50 -11.96 32.54
C PRO A 61 2.59 -11.95 31.45
N PHE A 62 2.49 -12.82 30.45
CA PHE A 62 3.50 -12.92 29.37
C PHE A 62 3.72 -11.59 28.65
N ALA A 63 2.65 -10.83 28.40
CA ALA A 63 2.72 -9.52 27.76
C ALA A 63 1.89 -8.49 28.52
N GLN A 64 2.43 -7.28 28.63
CA GLN A 64 1.71 -6.13 29.16
C GLN A 64 0.71 -5.61 28.10
N PRO A 65 -0.32 -4.85 28.50
CA PRO A 65 -1.12 -4.08 27.55
C PRO A 65 -0.24 -3.13 26.74
N TRP A 66 -0.60 -2.88 25.48
CA TRP A 66 0.08 -1.86 24.70
C TRP A 66 -0.15 -0.47 25.29
N PRO A 67 0.83 0.45 25.16
CA PRO A 67 0.61 1.84 25.50
C PRO A 67 -0.49 2.45 24.62
N HIS A 68 -1.09 3.54 25.09
CA HIS A 68 -2.07 4.27 24.32
C HIS A 68 -1.43 4.84 23.05
N VAL A 69 -2.18 4.83 21.94
CA VAL A 69 -1.69 5.36 20.67
C VAL A 69 -1.71 6.88 20.73
N GLU A 70 -0.54 7.49 20.55
CA GLU A 70 -0.43 8.92 20.38
C GLU A 70 -0.72 9.31 18.93
N LEU A 71 -1.56 10.32 18.76
CA LEU A 71 -1.79 10.95 17.47
C LEU A 71 -0.57 11.81 17.12
N VAL A 72 0.19 11.38 16.13
CA VAL A 72 1.22 12.19 15.49
C VAL A 72 0.53 13.07 14.44
N PRO A 73 0.47 14.41 14.60
CA PRO A 73 -0.11 15.29 13.61
C PRO A 73 0.61 15.14 12.27
N THR A 74 -0.14 15.15 11.18
CA THR A 74 0.50 15.02 9.86
C THR A 74 1.18 16.33 9.46
N VAL A 75 2.44 16.25 9.06
CA VAL A 75 3.17 17.35 8.40
C VAL A 75 3.10 17.25 6.87
N ALA A 76 2.35 16.29 6.34
CA ALA A 76 2.19 16.10 4.91
C ALA A 76 1.34 17.23 4.30
N THR A 77 1.60 17.55 3.03
CA THR A 77 0.72 18.39 2.22
C THR A 77 0.20 17.59 1.02
N PRO A 78 -1.02 17.89 0.55
CA PRO A 78 -1.59 17.23 -0.62
C PRO A 78 -1.06 17.80 -1.94
N ASP A 79 -0.05 18.67 -1.93
CA ASP A 79 0.39 19.45 -3.10
C ASP A 79 1.17 18.62 -4.12
N VAL A 80 1.63 17.44 -3.72
CA VAL A 80 2.30 16.49 -4.61
C VAL A 80 1.32 15.85 -5.60
N PHE A 81 0.02 15.81 -5.28
CA PHE A 81 -0.96 15.30 -6.23
C PHE A 81 -1.12 16.26 -7.42
N PRO A 82 -1.11 15.76 -8.67
CA PRO A 82 -1.48 16.56 -9.83
C PRO A 82 -2.82 17.26 -9.62
N ALA A 83 -2.91 18.51 -10.08
CA ALA A 83 -4.09 19.36 -9.87
C ALA A 83 -5.38 18.69 -10.39
N SER A 84 -5.26 17.90 -11.46
CA SER A 84 -6.36 17.15 -12.08
C SER A 84 -7.00 16.10 -11.15
N ILE A 85 -6.23 15.52 -10.23
CA ILE A 85 -6.72 14.47 -9.32
C ILE A 85 -6.92 14.97 -7.88
N LYS A 86 -6.18 16.01 -7.45
CA LYS A 86 -6.17 16.49 -6.05
C LYS A 86 -7.57 16.77 -5.49
N GLY A 87 -8.38 17.54 -6.22
CA GLY A 87 -9.74 17.91 -5.79
C GLY A 87 -10.66 16.70 -5.67
N ARG A 88 -10.69 15.86 -6.72
CA ARG A 88 -11.54 14.66 -6.80
C ARG A 88 -11.16 13.63 -5.74
N LEU A 89 -9.87 13.45 -5.49
CA LEU A 89 -9.38 12.55 -4.46
C LEU A 89 -9.77 13.06 -3.07
N SER A 90 -9.62 14.36 -2.80
CA SER A 90 -10.06 14.97 -1.53
C SER A 90 -11.56 14.74 -1.28
N GLU A 91 -12.39 14.95 -2.29
CA GLU A 91 -13.83 14.70 -2.24
C GLU A 91 -14.18 13.23 -2.02
N ALA A 92 -13.53 12.30 -2.75
CA ALA A 92 -13.77 10.87 -2.60
C ALA A 92 -13.38 10.34 -1.21
N LEU A 93 -12.32 10.93 -0.64
CA LEU A 93 -11.87 10.60 0.70
C LEU A 93 -12.76 11.23 1.77
N ALA A 94 -13.58 12.25 1.44
CA ALA A 94 -14.56 12.87 2.32
C ALA A 94 -15.45 11.81 3.00
N GLY A 95 -15.47 11.80 4.33
CA GLY A 95 -16.20 10.83 5.16
C GLY A 95 -15.65 9.40 5.19
N LYS A 96 -14.61 9.04 4.43
CA LYS A 96 -14.06 7.68 4.43
C LYS A 96 -13.09 7.47 5.58
N THR A 97 -13.24 6.34 6.28
CA THR A 97 -12.39 5.93 7.40
C THR A 97 -11.79 4.54 7.24
N ASN A 98 -12.26 3.76 6.26
CA ASN A 98 -11.84 2.39 5.99
C ASN A 98 -11.88 2.08 4.49
N GLY A 99 -11.13 1.08 4.07
CA GLY A 99 -10.99 0.67 2.66
C GLY A 99 -9.54 0.71 2.18
N LEU A 100 -9.32 0.67 0.87
CA LEU A 100 -7.99 0.69 0.26
C LEU A 100 -7.75 1.95 -0.58
N LEU A 101 -6.55 2.52 -0.43
CA LEU A 101 -5.99 3.57 -1.26
C LEU A 101 -4.70 3.07 -1.89
N LEU A 102 -4.71 2.96 -3.21
CA LEU A 102 -3.62 2.37 -3.97
C LEU A 102 -2.99 3.44 -4.86
N PHE A 103 -1.69 3.67 -4.67
CA PHE A 103 -0.94 4.66 -5.43
C PHE A 103 0.13 4.01 -6.30
N GLY A 104 0.24 4.49 -7.54
CA GLY A 104 1.19 4.08 -8.56
C GLY A 104 2.10 5.21 -8.96
N SER A 105 3.36 4.87 -9.25
CA SER A 105 4.28 5.75 -9.93
C SER A 105 4.94 5.02 -11.09
N GLY A 106 5.08 5.71 -12.22
CA GLY A 106 5.87 5.24 -13.36
C GLY A 106 7.38 5.19 -13.09
N SER A 107 7.85 5.79 -11.98
CA SER A 107 9.26 5.79 -11.58
C SER A 107 9.66 4.48 -10.91
N ILE A 108 10.78 3.91 -11.35
CA ILE A 108 11.35 2.69 -10.76
C ILE A 108 12.26 3.11 -9.60
N ASP A 109 11.64 3.36 -8.45
CA ASP A 109 12.33 3.74 -7.20
C ASP A 109 12.34 2.60 -6.17
N GLU A 110 13.13 2.74 -5.11
CA GLU A 110 13.12 1.79 -3.99
C GLU A 110 11.76 1.77 -3.26
N HIS A 111 11.12 2.94 -3.12
CA HIS A 111 9.78 3.12 -2.56
C HIS A 111 8.85 3.82 -3.55
N PRO A 112 8.36 3.11 -4.58
CA PRO A 112 7.52 3.71 -5.61
C PRO A 112 6.27 4.37 -5.01
N ALA A 113 5.90 5.52 -5.57
CA ALA A 113 4.71 6.29 -5.17
C ALA A 113 4.65 6.71 -3.69
N MET A 114 5.74 6.60 -2.92
CA MET A 114 5.72 6.94 -1.49
C MET A 114 5.42 8.43 -1.24
N HIS A 115 5.74 9.29 -2.20
CA HIS A 115 5.36 10.70 -2.17
C HIS A 115 3.84 10.91 -2.27
N LEU A 116 3.11 10.07 -3.03
CA LEU A 116 1.64 10.08 -3.09
C LEU A 116 1.04 9.50 -1.81
N VAL A 117 1.63 8.42 -1.28
CA VAL A 117 1.24 7.86 0.03
C VAL A 117 1.38 8.93 1.12
N ALA A 118 2.51 9.64 1.16
CA ALA A 118 2.74 10.75 2.08
C ALA A 118 1.67 11.84 1.92
N ALA A 119 1.42 12.30 0.70
CA ALA A 119 0.40 13.31 0.42
C ALA A 119 -1.01 12.88 0.84
N SER A 120 -1.34 11.59 0.72
CA SER A 120 -2.63 11.04 1.14
C SER A 120 -2.86 11.11 2.65
N LEU A 121 -1.80 11.19 3.47
CA LEU A 121 -1.94 11.31 4.92
C LEU A 121 -2.61 12.61 5.34
N ALA A 122 -2.38 13.70 4.60
CA ALA A 122 -3.05 14.98 4.80
C ALA A 122 -4.56 14.90 4.49
N LEU A 123 -4.93 14.11 3.49
CA LEU A 123 -6.34 13.94 3.07
C LEU A 123 -7.13 12.99 3.97
N THR A 124 -6.45 12.23 4.83
CA THR A 124 -7.03 11.10 5.57
C THR A 124 -6.92 11.23 7.08
N GLU A 125 -6.37 12.31 7.62
CA GLU A 125 -6.09 12.46 9.07
C GLU A 125 -7.26 12.09 9.98
N ARG A 126 -8.48 12.47 9.60
CA ARG A 126 -9.73 12.14 10.32
C ARG A 126 -10.06 10.65 10.42
N ALA A 127 -9.42 9.78 9.65
CA ALA A 127 -9.60 8.33 9.73
C ALA A 127 -8.89 7.70 10.95
N GLY A 128 -8.13 8.50 11.71
CA GLY A 128 -7.51 8.08 12.96
C GLY A 128 -5.98 8.01 12.90
N PRO A 129 -5.34 7.42 13.92
CA PRO A 129 -3.88 7.39 13.98
C PRO A 129 -3.28 6.53 12.87
N ALA A 130 -2.15 7.00 12.34
CA ALA A 130 -1.42 6.35 11.26
C ALA A 130 -0.18 5.60 11.78
N ALA A 131 0.09 4.45 11.18
CA ALA A 131 1.33 3.72 11.35
C ALA A 131 1.80 3.20 9.99
N ARG A 132 3.10 2.91 9.89
CA ARG A 132 3.67 2.17 8.77
C ARG A 132 4.14 0.81 9.24
N VAL A 133 3.99 -0.20 8.39
CA VAL A 133 4.37 -1.57 8.74
C VAL A 133 5.59 -2.02 7.95
N MET A 134 6.39 -2.89 8.58
CA MET A 134 7.59 -3.45 7.98
C MET A 134 7.27 -4.28 6.72
N PRO A 135 7.85 -3.96 5.55
CA PRO A 135 7.60 -4.69 4.31
C PRO A 135 8.11 -6.13 4.35
N ARG A 136 9.36 -6.30 4.80
CA ARG A 136 10.10 -7.57 4.93
C ARG A 136 11.45 -7.29 5.61
N HIS A 137 12.06 -8.30 6.24
CA HIS A 137 13.48 -8.28 6.57
C HIS A 137 14.33 -8.21 5.29
N ARG A 138 14.87 -7.03 4.99
CA ARG A 138 15.96 -6.86 4.02
C ARG A 138 17.29 -6.83 4.76
N SER A 139 18.36 -7.24 4.09
CA SER A 139 19.73 -7.14 4.59
C SER A 139 20.22 -5.69 4.78
N THR A 140 19.45 -4.69 4.35
CA THR A 140 19.82 -3.27 4.41
C THR A 140 18.67 -2.43 5.00
N PRO A 141 18.58 -2.34 6.33
CA PRO A 141 17.50 -1.62 7.03
C PRO A 141 17.48 -0.11 6.76
N SER A 142 18.60 0.49 6.32
CA SER A 142 18.66 1.94 6.04
C SER A 142 17.63 2.37 5.00
N LYS A 143 17.34 1.50 4.02
CA LYS A 143 16.39 1.78 2.95
C LYS A 143 14.98 2.02 3.50
N ASP A 144 14.58 1.40 4.61
CA ASP A 144 13.26 1.64 5.20
C ASP A 144 13.10 3.08 5.71
N TRP A 145 14.20 3.83 5.87
CA TRP A 145 14.20 5.22 6.31
C TRP A 145 14.32 6.22 5.14
N ASP A 146 14.58 5.74 3.93
CA ASP A 146 14.65 6.52 2.69
C ASP A 146 13.24 6.84 2.15
N VAL A 147 12.39 7.42 3.00
CA VAL A 147 11.01 7.80 2.72
C VAL A 147 10.79 9.28 3.10
N PRO A 148 9.71 9.92 2.61
CA PRO A 148 9.35 11.28 3.04
C PRO A 148 9.25 11.43 4.55
N GLU A 149 9.57 12.61 5.08
CA GLU A 149 9.60 12.89 6.53
C GLU A 149 8.26 12.56 7.23
N SER A 150 7.14 12.88 6.60
CA SER A 150 5.80 12.58 7.12
C SER A 150 5.53 11.07 7.26
N ILE A 151 6.18 10.24 6.46
CA ILE A 151 6.15 8.77 6.58
C ILE A 151 7.14 8.33 7.65
N ARG A 152 8.35 8.91 7.65
CA ARG A 152 9.43 8.59 8.58
C ARG A 152 9.03 8.81 10.04
N ALA A 153 8.24 9.86 10.31
CA ALA A 153 7.75 10.22 11.63
C ALA A 153 6.68 9.26 12.17
N LEU A 154 6.12 8.37 11.33
CA LEU A 154 5.09 7.43 11.78
C LEU A 154 5.70 6.28 12.60
N PRO A 155 4.96 5.77 13.60
CA PRO A 155 5.28 4.52 14.26
C PRO A 155 5.55 3.42 13.25
N TYR A 156 6.70 2.74 13.39
CA TYR A 156 7.13 1.65 12.53
C TYR A 156 6.85 0.32 13.21
N LEU A 157 5.86 -0.42 12.72
CA LEU A 157 5.32 -1.61 13.38
C LEU A 157 5.64 -2.89 12.59
N PRO A 158 5.68 -4.06 13.25
CA PRO A 158 6.09 -5.30 12.58
C PRO A 158 5.08 -5.81 11.55
N SER A 159 3.78 -5.53 11.70
CA SER A 159 2.75 -6.01 10.78
C SER A 159 1.45 -5.20 10.82
N ILE A 160 0.56 -5.45 9.85
CA ILE A 160 -0.78 -4.87 9.79
C ILE A 160 -1.61 -5.27 11.01
N GLU A 161 -1.50 -6.52 11.44
CA GLU A 161 -2.20 -7.06 12.60
C GLU A 161 -1.75 -6.34 13.89
N SER A 162 -0.44 -6.18 14.09
CA SER A 162 0.10 -5.42 15.22
C SER A 162 -0.36 -3.96 15.19
N ALA A 163 -0.36 -3.32 14.01
CA ALA A 163 -0.86 -1.95 13.87
C ALA A 163 -2.35 -1.84 14.23
N TYR A 164 -3.17 -2.72 13.66
CA TYR A 164 -4.61 -2.72 13.90
C TYR A 164 -4.96 -3.01 15.37
N ALA A 165 -4.30 -3.99 15.98
CA ALA A 165 -4.51 -4.39 17.37
C ALA A 165 -4.10 -3.32 18.38
N ARG A 166 -3.08 -2.51 18.06
CA ARG A 166 -2.68 -1.35 18.86
C ARG A 166 -3.64 -0.17 18.74
N GLY A 167 -4.54 -0.17 17.75
CA GLY A 167 -5.54 0.89 17.55
C GLY A 167 -5.25 1.82 16.38
N TYR A 168 -4.22 1.55 15.57
CA TYR A 168 -4.00 2.31 14.33
C TYR A 168 -5.12 2.02 13.32
N ARG A 169 -5.54 3.07 12.62
CA ARG A 169 -6.67 3.02 11.66
C ARG A 169 -6.29 3.50 10.27
N ARG A 170 -5.10 4.09 10.11
CA ARG A 170 -4.46 4.28 8.82
C ARG A 170 -3.17 3.47 8.79
N ILE A 171 -3.08 2.49 7.92
CA ILE A 171 -1.97 1.54 7.91
C ILE A 171 -1.31 1.59 6.55
N ILE A 172 -0.06 2.06 6.53
CA ILE A 172 0.76 2.08 5.33
C ILE A 172 1.45 0.74 5.21
N TYR A 173 1.21 0.04 4.10
CA TYR A 173 1.77 -1.28 3.83
C TYR A 173 2.46 -1.34 2.48
N THR A 174 3.29 -2.38 2.30
CA THR A 174 3.93 -2.66 1.02
C THR A 174 3.22 -3.81 0.29
N PRO A 175 2.68 -3.55 -0.91
CA PRO A 175 1.95 -4.53 -1.70
C PRO A 175 2.73 -5.83 -1.98
N SER A 176 4.03 -5.71 -2.27
CA SER A 176 4.91 -6.82 -2.67
C SER A 176 5.13 -7.92 -1.63
N TYR A 177 4.60 -7.78 -0.41
CA TYR A 177 4.77 -8.75 0.68
C TYR A 177 3.50 -8.99 1.51
N THR A 178 2.43 -8.28 1.21
CA THR A 178 1.19 -8.37 1.99
C THR A 178 0.21 -9.29 1.29
N ARG A 179 -0.42 -10.20 2.04
CA ARG A 179 -1.42 -11.12 1.47
C ARG A 179 -2.78 -10.43 1.41
N SER A 180 -3.53 -10.67 0.34
CA SER A 180 -4.87 -10.09 0.16
C SER A 180 -5.82 -10.41 1.30
N GLY A 181 -5.76 -11.62 1.86
CA GLY A 181 -6.55 -12.00 3.05
C GLY A 181 -6.30 -11.13 4.28
N GLN A 182 -5.05 -10.66 4.50
CA GLN A 182 -4.74 -9.75 5.61
C GLN A 182 -5.35 -8.37 5.39
N LEU A 183 -5.29 -7.86 4.15
CA LEU A 183 -5.93 -6.60 3.78
C LEU A 183 -7.44 -6.69 4.01
N LEU A 184 -8.07 -7.75 3.53
CA LEU A 184 -9.51 -7.97 3.66
C LEU A 184 -9.95 -8.05 5.12
N ALA A 185 -9.16 -8.70 5.99
CA ALA A 185 -9.48 -8.88 7.40
C ALA A 185 -9.66 -7.55 8.15
N VAL A 186 -8.91 -6.50 7.78
CA VAL A 186 -8.94 -5.21 8.50
C VAL A 186 -9.57 -4.08 7.70
N SER A 187 -9.72 -4.22 6.37
CA SER A 187 -10.22 -3.16 5.47
C SER A 187 -11.65 -2.67 5.75
N ASN A 188 -12.44 -3.39 6.56
CA ASN A 188 -13.75 -2.91 7.04
C ASN A 188 -13.64 -1.79 8.07
N ASP A 189 -12.54 -1.76 8.81
CA ASP A 189 -12.39 -0.91 10.01
C ASP A 189 -11.18 0.02 9.92
N ALA A 190 -10.23 -0.28 9.02
CA ALA A 190 -9.02 0.50 8.81
C ALA A 190 -8.85 0.90 7.34
N LEU A 191 -8.24 2.06 7.14
CA LEU A 191 -7.80 2.57 5.86
C LEU A 191 -6.39 2.04 5.56
N LEU A 192 -6.28 1.25 4.49
CA LEU A 192 -5.03 0.64 4.06
C LEU A 192 -4.47 1.43 2.88
N ILE A 193 -3.26 1.93 3.02
CA ILE A 193 -2.64 2.84 2.06
C ILE A 193 -1.36 2.21 1.53
N SER A 194 -1.20 2.18 0.22
CA SER A 194 0.03 1.64 -0.37
C SER A 194 0.53 2.43 -1.57
N GLY A 195 1.84 2.37 -1.74
CA GLY A 195 2.55 2.83 -2.93
C GLY A 195 3.17 1.64 -3.66
N SER A 196 3.11 1.66 -4.98
CA SER A 196 3.65 0.62 -5.85
C SER A 196 4.16 1.20 -7.15
N TYR A 197 5.00 0.42 -7.83
CA TYR A 197 5.35 0.72 -9.21
C TYR A 197 4.15 0.39 -10.10
N GLY A 198 3.76 1.34 -10.94
CA GLY A 198 2.67 1.17 -11.89
C GLY A 198 2.40 2.47 -12.63
N SER A 199 2.46 2.43 -13.96
CA SER A 199 2.17 3.57 -14.83
C SER A 199 0.69 3.71 -15.19
N ASP A 200 -0.13 2.72 -14.83
CA ASP A 200 -1.57 2.65 -15.08
C ASP A 200 -2.28 1.95 -13.92
N LEU A 201 -3.60 2.07 -13.85
CA LEU A 201 -4.39 1.55 -12.73
C LEU A 201 -4.31 0.02 -12.59
N ALA A 202 -4.21 -0.70 -13.71
CA ALA A 202 -4.18 -2.15 -13.73
C ALA A 202 -2.89 -2.68 -13.11
N GLN A 203 -1.75 -2.07 -13.43
CA GLN A 203 -0.46 -2.39 -12.81
C GLN A 203 -0.48 -2.13 -11.30
N VAL A 204 -1.05 -1.00 -10.87
CA VAL A 204 -1.15 -0.64 -9.43
C VAL A 204 -2.03 -1.64 -8.67
N PHE A 205 -3.16 -2.01 -9.25
CA PHE A 205 -4.04 -3.02 -8.67
C PHE A 205 -3.36 -4.39 -8.59
N MET A 206 -2.71 -4.85 -9.67
CA MET A 206 -1.95 -6.11 -9.68
C MET A 206 -0.87 -6.17 -8.62
N ALA A 207 -0.14 -5.07 -8.43
CA ALA A 207 0.88 -5.00 -7.39
C ALA A 207 0.30 -5.29 -6.00
N SER A 208 -0.94 -4.86 -5.77
CA SER A 208 -1.70 -5.01 -4.52
C SER A 208 -2.42 -6.36 -4.36
N SER A 209 -2.76 -7.04 -5.46
CA SER A 209 -3.44 -8.34 -5.43
C SER A 209 -2.50 -9.55 -5.59
N ARG A 210 -1.20 -9.32 -5.82
CA ARG A 210 -0.20 -10.33 -6.22
C ARG A 210 -0.18 -11.63 -5.40
N TYR A 211 -0.52 -11.58 -4.12
CA TYR A 211 -0.49 -12.74 -3.21
C TYR A 211 -1.90 -13.19 -2.74
N GLY A 212 -2.92 -12.96 -3.56
CA GLY A 212 -4.29 -13.44 -3.35
C GLY A 212 -4.75 -14.46 -4.39
N GLY A 213 -5.86 -15.13 -4.11
CA GLY A 213 -6.61 -15.87 -5.13
C GLY A 213 -7.63 -14.98 -5.84
N SER A 214 -8.22 -15.45 -6.95
CA SER A 214 -9.21 -14.66 -7.72
C SER A 214 -10.40 -14.15 -6.89
N LYS A 215 -10.85 -14.93 -5.90
CA LYS A 215 -11.89 -14.50 -4.94
C LYS A 215 -11.45 -13.32 -4.08
N ASP A 216 -10.18 -13.27 -3.72
CA ASP A 216 -9.62 -12.17 -2.95
C ASP A 216 -9.49 -10.93 -3.82
N GLU A 217 -9.16 -11.06 -5.11
CA GLU A 217 -9.09 -9.92 -6.05
C GLU A 217 -10.43 -9.21 -6.19
N GLU A 218 -11.51 -9.96 -6.43
CA GLU A 218 -12.87 -9.41 -6.47
C GLU A 218 -13.23 -8.71 -5.16
N SER A 219 -12.91 -9.37 -4.03
CA SER A 219 -13.17 -8.83 -2.70
C SER A 219 -12.35 -7.57 -2.44
N LEU A 220 -11.11 -7.50 -2.89
CA LEU A 220 -10.24 -6.33 -2.76
C LEU A 220 -10.76 -5.16 -3.60
N LEU A 221 -11.18 -5.43 -4.84
CA LEU A 221 -11.72 -4.39 -5.72
C LEU A 221 -12.96 -3.72 -5.12
N LYS A 222 -13.83 -4.50 -4.44
CA LYS A 222 -14.98 -3.99 -3.68
C LYS A 222 -14.59 -3.12 -2.47
N ARG A 223 -13.34 -3.19 -2.01
CA ARG A 223 -12.82 -2.45 -0.85
C ARG A 223 -12.02 -1.21 -1.25
N ILE A 224 -11.72 -1.04 -2.53
CA ILE A 224 -11.00 0.13 -3.02
C ILE A 224 -11.88 1.38 -2.91
N ILE A 225 -11.30 2.44 -2.37
CA ILE A 225 -11.87 3.79 -2.44
C ILE A 225 -11.35 4.48 -3.70
N ALA A 226 -10.04 4.42 -3.92
CA ALA A 226 -9.39 5.02 -5.09
C ALA A 226 -8.12 4.26 -5.49
N VAL A 227 -7.84 4.28 -6.79
CA VAL A 227 -6.55 3.91 -7.38
C VAL A 227 -6.08 5.10 -8.19
N ALA A 228 -4.86 5.57 -7.93
CA ALA A 228 -4.26 6.63 -8.72
C ALA A 228 -2.86 6.23 -9.18
N ALA A 229 -2.53 6.47 -10.44
CA ALA A 229 -1.19 6.30 -10.98
C ALA A 229 -0.70 7.64 -11.54
N THR A 230 0.54 8.02 -11.25
CA THR A 230 1.16 9.20 -11.86
C THR A 230 2.44 8.83 -12.59
N VAL A 231 2.70 9.52 -13.69
CA VAL A 231 3.95 9.40 -14.44
C VAL A 231 4.51 10.77 -14.71
N ASP A 232 5.75 10.96 -14.27
CA ASP A 232 6.50 12.18 -14.47
C ASP A 232 7.26 12.11 -15.81
N ILE A 233 7.04 13.11 -16.65
CA ILE A 233 7.59 13.24 -18.00
C ILE A 233 8.55 14.43 -18.01
N PRO A 234 9.85 14.21 -18.30
CA PRO A 234 10.81 15.31 -18.40
C PRO A 234 10.45 16.31 -19.51
N THR A 235 10.56 17.60 -19.22
CA THR A 235 10.36 18.71 -20.17
C THR A 235 11.59 19.62 -20.20
N SER A 236 11.62 20.60 -21.12
CA SER A 236 12.68 21.63 -21.16
C SER A 236 12.74 22.47 -19.88
N ASP A 237 11.58 22.74 -19.28
CA ASP A 237 11.40 23.66 -18.15
C ASP A 237 11.17 22.95 -16.82
N GLY A 238 11.34 21.62 -16.78
CA GLY A 238 11.23 20.81 -15.57
C GLY A 238 10.56 19.47 -15.83
N THR A 239 9.38 19.27 -15.25
CA THR A 239 8.64 18.01 -15.30
C THR A 239 7.16 18.28 -15.43
N ALA A 240 6.53 17.63 -16.41
CA ALA A 240 5.08 17.53 -16.50
C ALA A 240 4.66 16.17 -15.94
N SER A 241 3.49 16.09 -15.32
CA SER A 241 2.97 14.81 -14.81
C SER A 241 1.64 14.52 -15.46
N VAL A 242 1.43 13.24 -15.82
CA VAL A 242 0.11 12.73 -16.18
C VAL A 242 -0.40 11.80 -15.08
N ALA A 243 -1.72 11.74 -14.95
CA ALA A 243 -2.40 10.94 -13.95
C ALA A 243 -3.48 10.05 -14.57
N ASP A 244 -3.64 8.87 -13.99
CA ASP A 244 -4.82 8.04 -14.13
C ASP A 244 -5.49 7.92 -12.76
N LEU A 245 -6.82 8.05 -12.71
CA LEU A 245 -7.57 7.99 -11.46
C LEU A 245 -8.87 7.20 -11.64
N TYR A 246 -9.02 6.19 -10.79
CA TYR A 246 -10.28 5.52 -10.51
C TYR A 246 -10.75 5.87 -9.10
N ILE A 247 -12.04 6.20 -8.97
CA ILE A 247 -12.73 6.38 -7.69
C ILE A 247 -13.93 5.42 -7.68
N ALA A 248 -14.03 4.62 -6.62
CA ALA A 248 -15.20 3.81 -6.38
C ALA A 248 -16.40 4.71 -6.03
N ASN A 249 -17.44 4.62 -6.84
CA ASN A 249 -18.67 5.41 -6.75
C ASN A 249 -19.90 4.50 -6.86
N GLY A 250 -19.92 3.41 -6.09
CA GLY A 250 -21.05 2.49 -6.00
C GLY A 250 -21.30 1.66 -7.27
N GLN A 251 -20.32 1.58 -8.18
CA GLN A 251 -20.43 0.69 -9.34
C GLN A 251 -20.51 -0.77 -8.89
N ASP A 252 -21.37 -1.55 -9.55
CA ASP A 252 -21.42 -2.99 -9.32
C ASP A 252 -20.17 -3.62 -9.95
N VAL A 253 -19.27 -4.09 -9.09
CA VAL A 253 -18.07 -4.83 -9.50
C VAL A 253 -18.45 -6.17 -10.15
N GLY A 254 -19.66 -6.69 -9.90
CA GLY A 254 -20.10 -7.98 -10.43
C GLY A 254 -19.21 -9.14 -9.97
N THR A 255 -19.13 -10.19 -10.79
CA THR A 255 -18.24 -11.34 -10.58
C THR A 255 -17.13 -11.30 -11.62
N LEU A 256 -16.03 -10.63 -11.31
CA LEU A 256 -14.84 -10.59 -12.15
C LEU A 256 -13.95 -11.80 -11.81
N LYS A 257 -13.74 -12.69 -12.77
CA LYS A 257 -12.98 -13.94 -12.58
C LYS A 257 -11.58 -13.88 -13.18
N ARG A 258 -11.34 -12.93 -14.09
CA ARG A 258 -10.08 -12.82 -14.83
C ARG A 258 -9.50 -11.42 -14.67
N PHE A 259 -8.17 -11.36 -14.63
CA PHE A 259 -7.44 -10.09 -14.59
C PHE A 259 -7.86 -9.11 -15.69
N LYS A 260 -8.06 -9.60 -16.91
CA LYS A 260 -8.55 -8.80 -18.05
C LYS A 260 -9.89 -8.10 -17.78
N GLU A 261 -10.77 -8.74 -17.01
CA GLU A 261 -12.08 -8.17 -16.65
C GLU A 261 -11.92 -7.06 -15.60
N VAL A 262 -10.94 -7.18 -14.70
CA VAL A 262 -10.59 -6.13 -13.74
C VAL A 262 -9.96 -4.91 -14.44
N ASP A 263 -9.05 -5.16 -15.39
CA ASP A 263 -8.46 -4.11 -16.23
C ASP A 263 -9.53 -3.37 -17.04
N GLU A 264 -10.40 -4.09 -17.77
CA GLU A 264 -11.53 -3.51 -18.51
C GLU A 264 -12.49 -2.74 -17.60
N PHE A 265 -12.80 -3.27 -16.41
CA PHE A 265 -13.65 -2.60 -15.44
C PHE A 265 -13.04 -1.29 -14.96
N MET A 266 -11.77 -1.29 -14.54
CA MET A 266 -11.12 -0.07 -14.07
C MET A 266 -10.99 0.94 -15.22
N ALA A 267 -10.58 0.50 -16.40
CA ALA A 267 -10.43 1.35 -17.58
C ALA A 267 -11.73 2.06 -17.97
N ALA A 268 -12.88 1.38 -17.84
CA ALA A 268 -14.20 1.92 -18.14
C ALA A 268 -14.73 2.92 -17.09
N HIS A 269 -14.21 2.87 -15.86
CA HIS A 269 -14.69 3.68 -14.74
C HIS A 269 -13.66 4.71 -14.24
N ARG A 270 -12.67 5.01 -15.08
CA ARG A 270 -11.71 6.08 -14.82
C ARG A 270 -12.42 7.43 -14.79
N VAL A 271 -12.12 8.22 -13.78
CA VAL A 271 -12.57 9.61 -13.71
C VAL A 271 -11.56 10.55 -14.37
N VAL A 272 -10.26 10.25 -14.28
CA VAL A 272 -9.19 10.96 -14.99
C VAL A 272 -8.42 9.92 -15.79
N ARG A 273 -8.12 10.23 -17.05
CA ARG A 273 -7.45 9.32 -17.99
C ARG A 273 -6.13 9.94 -18.40
N TRP A 274 -5.05 9.17 -18.26
CA TRP A 274 -3.73 9.64 -18.65
C TRP A 274 -3.65 9.95 -20.16
N GLU A 275 -4.46 9.29 -20.99
CA GLU A 275 -4.53 9.52 -22.44
C GLU A 275 -4.99 10.93 -22.79
N ASP A 276 -5.96 11.46 -22.04
CA ASP A 276 -6.52 12.80 -22.27
C ASP A 276 -5.53 13.88 -21.82
N GLU A 277 -4.88 13.66 -20.67
CA GLU A 277 -3.83 14.56 -20.17
C GLU A 277 -2.60 14.56 -21.07
N LEU A 278 -2.18 13.38 -21.53
CA LEU A 278 -1.02 13.25 -22.42
C LEU A 278 -1.30 13.87 -23.79
N SER A 279 -2.50 13.68 -24.34
CA SER A 279 -2.92 14.36 -25.57
C SER A 279 -2.81 15.87 -25.42
N SER A 280 -3.29 16.43 -24.30
CA SER A 280 -3.22 17.87 -24.02
C SER A 280 -1.77 18.38 -23.93
N LEU A 281 -0.87 17.61 -23.31
CA LEU A 281 0.56 17.96 -23.22
C LEU A 281 1.28 17.90 -24.57
N LEU A 282 0.95 16.92 -25.41
CA LEU A 282 1.49 16.79 -26.76
C LEU A 282 0.97 17.90 -27.68
N GLU A 283 -0.33 18.23 -27.59
CA GLU A 283 -0.97 19.34 -28.31
C GLU A 283 -0.34 20.69 -27.98
N ALA A 284 -0.04 20.91 -26.71
CA ALA A 284 0.63 22.12 -26.24
C ALA A 284 2.14 22.15 -26.56
N GLY A 285 2.69 21.08 -27.14
CA GLY A 285 4.14 20.94 -27.38
C GLY A 285 4.97 20.93 -26.09
N SER A 286 4.35 20.64 -24.94
CA SER A 286 5.01 20.66 -23.62
C SER A 286 5.87 19.42 -23.37
N VAL A 287 5.58 18.32 -24.08
CA VAL A 287 6.33 17.06 -24.03
C VAL A 287 6.57 16.55 -25.46
N THR A 288 7.62 15.75 -25.67
CA THR A 288 7.90 15.10 -26.97
C THR A 288 7.62 13.60 -26.91
N ASP A 289 7.36 12.99 -28.06
CA ASP A 289 7.18 11.54 -28.19
C ASP A 289 8.33 10.73 -27.56
N GLU A 290 9.58 11.19 -27.72
CA GLU A 290 10.75 10.55 -27.13
C GLU A 290 10.74 10.64 -25.60
N ALA A 291 10.40 11.81 -25.05
CA ALA A 291 10.30 12.01 -23.60
C ALA A 291 9.22 11.11 -22.99
N VAL A 292 8.08 10.99 -23.68
CA VAL A 292 6.98 10.08 -23.29
C VAL A 292 7.44 8.62 -23.32
N LYS A 293 8.02 8.15 -24.42
CA LYS A 293 8.53 6.76 -24.52
C LYS A 293 9.53 6.43 -23.41
N LYS A 294 10.38 7.40 -23.04
CA LYS A 294 11.33 7.25 -21.94
C LYS A 294 10.67 7.19 -20.56
N ALA A 295 9.62 7.98 -20.34
CA ALA A 295 8.87 7.99 -19.08
C ALA A 295 8.03 6.72 -18.85
N PHE A 296 7.67 6.02 -19.94
CA PHE A 296 6.84 4.81 -19.90
C PHE A 296 7.57 3.56 -20.43
N PRO A 297 8.69 3.13 -19.81
CA PRO A 297 9.54 2.07 -20.37
C PRO A 297 8.88 0.69 -20.44
N ARG A 298 7.76 0.49 -19.73
CA ARG A 298 7.06 -0.81 -19.62
C ARG A 298 5.58 -0.75 -20.01
N SER A 299 5.09 0.37 -20.50
CA SER A 299 3.68 0.48 -20.91
C SER A 299 3.52 0.04 -22.36
N HIS A 300 2.79 -1.06 -22.59
CA HIS A 300 2.45 -1.50 -23.94
C HIS A 300 1.39 -0.60 -24.59
N GLY A 301 0.54 0.05 -23.79
CA GLY A 301 -0.49 0.97 -24.28
C GLY A 301 0.06 2.28 -24.84
N ILE A 302 1.23 2.73 -24.39
CA ILE A 302 1.83 4.01 -24.80
C ILE A 302 2.28 3.99 -26.26
N ALA A 303 2.88 2.89 -26.73
CA ALA A 303 3.28 2.76 -28.12
C ALA A 303 2.05 2.85 -29.06
N THR A 304 1.00 2.10 -28.74
CA THR A 304 -0.27 2.14 -29.48
C THR A 304 -0.91 3.53 -29.45
N PHE A 305 -0.94 4.18 -28.29
CA PHE A 305 -1.48 5.53 -28.14
C PHE A 305 -0.73 6.55 -29.01
N LEU A 306 0.60 6.57 -28.98
CA LEU A 306 1.40 7.49 -29.80
C LEU A 306 1.23 7.23 -31.30
N ASP A 307 1.15 5.95 -31.71
CA ASP A 307 0.88 5.57 -33.10
C ASP A 307 -0.51 6.01 -33.57
N GLU A 308 -1.51 6.00 -32.70
CA GLU A 308 -2.86 6.48 -33.01
C GLU A 308 -2.93 8.01 -33.00
N TYR A 309 -2.25 8.65 -32.06
CA TYR A 309 -2.17 10.09 -31.91
C TYR A 309 -1.55 10.74 -33.16
N THR A 310 -0.42 10.21 -33.64
CA THR A 310 0.28 10.68 -34.85
C THR A 310 -0.54 10.48 -36.14
N LYS A 311 -1.48 9.54 -36.15
CA LYS A 311 -2.37 9.27 -37.31
C LYS A 311 -3.63 10.14 -37.32
N LYS A 312 -3.92 10.92 -36.28
CA LYS A 312 -5.08 11.83 -36.28
C LYS A 312 -4.86 12.98 -37.30
N PRO A 313 -5.74 13.15 -38.29
CA PRO A 313 -5.60 14.22 -39.27
C PRO A 313 -5.79 15.59 -38.62
N GLY A 314 -4.78 16.46 -38.72
CA GLY A 314 -4.85 17.87 -38.28
C GLY A 314 -3.86 18.29 -37.19
N MET A 315 -2.97 17.41 -36.73
CA MET A 315 -2.09 17.69 -35.56
C MET A 315 -0.59 17.56 -35.84
N ALA A 316 -0.18 17.31 -37.08
CA ALA A 316 1.23 17.38 -37.48
C ALA A 316 1.56 18.81 -37.94
N ALA A 317 2.19 19.60 -37.07
CA ALA A 317 2.99 20.76 -37.42
C ALA A 317 4.12 20.92 -36.40
#